data_AF-A0A7W6SU21-F1
#
_entry.id   AF-A0A7W6SU21-F1
#
_cell.length_a   1.000
_cell.length_b   1.000
_cell.length_c   1.000
_cell.angle_alpha   90.00
_cell.angle_beta   90.00
_cell.angle_gamma   90.00
#
_symmetry.space_group_name_H-M   'P 1'
#
loop_
_entity.id
_entity.type
_entity.pdbx_description
1 polymer ?
#
loop_
_entity_poly.entity_id
_entity_poly.type
_entity_poly.pdbx_seq_one_letter_code
_entity_poly.pdbx_strand_id
1 'polypeptide(L)'
;MNRPELTAERFIASPFVDGDRLYRTGDLARYLPDGNLAFLGRNDDQVKIRGFRIEPGEIAARLCEHPFVREAVVVAHEGPGGEPRLVAYVVCVPEAASNELEGSELAGALRAHISAHLPEYMVPSAFVRLAALPLTVNGKLNRKALAAPDDEAYAHRAYEPPQGEIEITLAQIWAELLGVERVGRHDHFFALGGHSLLAVQLIERLRRRSLGVEVRTLFARPVLADQAASLGSHQEVAVPANRITEQSTAITPEMLPLIELAQGEIDRIIATVPGGVGNIQDIYGLSPLQDGILFHHLLATKGDPYLLVSQMAFADRGVLDRYLAAVQRVVDRHDILRTSFVWEGLPRPAQVVWRHASLEVSEVELDGSAGPGAAQLKDRFDPRQHRIDLGRAPLLRFVIAREPG
;
A
#
# COMPACT_ATOMS: atom_id res chain seq x y z
N MET A 1 7.90 -22.39 -6.39
CA MET A 1 7.92 -23.87 -6.39
C MET A 1 8.36 -24.36 -7.77
N ASN A 2 8.93 -25.56 -7.88
CA ASN A 2 9.44 -26.21 -9.11
C ASN A 2 10.79 -25.72 -9.67
N ARG A 3 11.69 -25.19 -8.83
CA ARG A 3 13.08 -24.89 -9.22
C ARG A 3 14.07 -25.48 -8.22
N PRO A 4 14.34 -26.80 -8.27
CA PRO A 4 15.18 -27.50 -7.29
C PRO A 4 16.61 -26.94 -7.24
N GLU A 5 17.13 -26.46 -8.36
CA GLU A 5 18.47 -25.83 -8.46
C GLU A 5 18.56 -24.54 -7.63
N LEU A 6 17.54 -23.66 -7.72
CA LEU A 6 17.45 -22.43 -6.93
C LEU A 6 17.23 -22.70 -5.43
N THR A 7 16.56 -23.80 -5.08
CA THR A 7 16.42 -24.23 -3.69
C THR A 7 17.77 -24.66 -3.13
N ALA A 8 18.54 -25.47 -3.88
CA ALA A 8 19.87 -25.90 -3.47
C ALA A 8 20.86 -24.73 -3.36
N GLU A 9 20.72 -23.72 -4.23
CA GLU A 9 21.56 -22.52 -4.18
C GLU A 9 21.30 -21.64 -2.95
N ARG A 10 20.02 -21.48 -2.54
CA ARG A 10 19.65 -20.61 -1.42
C ARG A 10 19.63 -21.30 -0.06
N PHE A 11 19.40 -22.60 0.02
CA PHE A 11 19.41 -23.38 1.26
C PHE A 11 20.65 -24.27 1.31
N ILE A 12 21.71 -23.76 1.93
CA ILE A 12 23.02 -24.42 2.02
C ILE A 12 23.15 -25.20 3.33
N ALA A 13 24.01 -26.22 3.36
CA ALA A 13 24.37 -26.88 4.60
C ALA A 13 25.04 -25.88 5.55
N SER A 14 24.67 -25.92 6.83
CA SER A 14 25.29 -25.07 7.86
C SER A 14 26.70 -25.59 8.17
N PRO A 15 27.75 -24.77 8.06
CA PRO A 15 29.08 -25.13 8.54
C PRO A 15 29.23 -24.94 10.06
N PHE A 16 28.19 -24.45 10.75
CA PHE A 16 28.24 -24.13 12.19
C PHE A 16 27.62 -25.22 13.06
N VAL A 17 26.59 -25.90 12.55
CA VAL A 17 25.86 -26.95 13.26
C VAL A 17 25.56 -28.07 12.27
N ASP A 18 26.06 -29.27 12.55
CA ASP A 18 25.85 -30.43 11.68
C ASP A 18 24.36 -30.81 11.62
N GLY A 19 23.86 -30.96 10.39
CA GLY A 19 22.45 -31.27 10.12
C GLY A 19 21.56 -30.05 9.89
N ASP A 20 22.01 -28.84 10.25
CA ASP A 20 21.27 -27.61 9.99
C ASP A 20 21.46 -27.09 8.56
N ARG A 21 20.53 -26.23 8.13
CA ARG A 21 20.62 -25.50 6.86
C ARG A 21 20.59 -24.00 7.10
N LEU A 22 21.44 -23.28 6.39
CA LEU A 22 21.42 -21.83 6.34
C LEU A 22 20.66 -21.36 5.10
N TYR A 23 19.92 -20.26 5.25
CA TYR A 23 19.28 -19.58 4.14
C TYR A 23 20.09 -18.35 3.71
N ARG A 24 20.52 -18.31 2.45
CA ARG A 24 21.21 -17.17 1.87
C ARG A 24 20.20 -16.07 1.54
N THR A 25 20.03 -15.13 2.47
CA THR A 25 19.09 -14.01 2.38
C THR A 25 19.40 -13.05 1.22
N GLY A 26 20.68 -12.95 0.83
CA GLY A 26 21.17 -11.95 -0.11
C GLY A 26 21.30 -10.55 0.50
N ASP A 27 21.12 -10.40 1.82
CA ASP A 27 21.30 -9.16 2.55
C ASP A 27 22.75 -9.01 3.01
N LEU A 28 23.31 -7.80 2.89
CA LEU A 28 24.59 -7.41 3.46
C LEU A 28 24.34 -6.77 4.83
N ALA A 29 24.97 -7.29 5.86
CA ALA A 29 24.90 -6.76 7.22
C ALA A 29 26.27 -6.79 7.88
N ARG A 30 26.43 -6.04 8.96
CA ARG A 30 27.62 -6.05 9.81
C ARG A 30 27.23 -5.99 11.28
N TYR A 31 27.95 -6.74 12.11
CA TYR A 31 27.81 -6.62 13.56
C TYR A 31 28.31 -5.25 14.07
N LEU A 32 27.54 -4.67 14.99
CA LEU A 32 27.94 -3.52 15.79
C LEU A 32 28.64 -3.99 17.07
N PRO A 33 29.42 -3.13 17.74
CA PRO A 33 30.16 -3.50 18.96
C PRO A 33 29.28 -3.98 20.13
N ASP A 34 28.00 -3.62 20.12
CA ASP A 34 26.99 -4.02 21.10
C ASP A 34 26.32 -5.38 20.78
N GLY A 35 26.72 -6.03 19.69
CA GLY A 35 26.17 -7.31 19.23
C GLY A 35 24.96 -7.19 18.31
N ASN A 36 24.43 -5.99 18.06
CA ASN A 36 23.35 -5.78 17.10
C ASN A 36 23.84 -5.89 15.65
N LEU A 37 22.92 -6.14 14.71
CA LEU A 37 23.24 -6.17 13.27
C LEU A 37 22.81 -4.85 12.60
N ALA A 38 23.76 -4.16 11.96
CA ALA A 38 23.48 -3.06 11.06
C ALA A 38 23.26 -3.60 9.64
N PHE A 39 22.08 -3.30 9.07
CA PHE A 39 21.76 -3.62 7.68
C PHE A 39 22.46 -2.64 6.73
N LEU A 40 23.17 -3.15 5.72
CA LEU A 40 24.00 -2.38 4.79
C LEU A 40 23.50 -2.43 3.34
N GLY A 41 22.37 -3.08 3.09
CA GLY A 41 21.78 -3.24 1.76
C GLY A 41 21.74 -4.69 1.31
N ARG A 42 21.61 -4.93 0.01
CA ARG A 42 21.59 -6.28 -0.59
C ARG A 42 22.87 -6.55 -1.37
N ASN A 43 23.29 -7.80 -1.38
CA ASN A 43 24.33 -8.34 -2.25
C ASN A 43 23.76 -8.79 -3.61
N ASP A 44 22.44 -8.69 -3.80
CA ASP A 44 21.77 -8.83 -5.10
C ASP A 44 21.14 -7.50 -5.54
N ASP A 45 20.78 -7.42 -6.81
CA ASP A 45 20.33 -6.20 -7.47
C ASP A 45 18.82 -5.95 -7.33
N GLN A 46 18.13 -6.69 -6.45
CA GLN A 46 16.70 -6.55 -6.28
C GLN A 46 16.33 -5.21 -5.62
N VAL A 47 15.29 -4.58 -6.16
CA VAL A 47 14.82 -3.26 -5.70
C VAL A 47 13.36 -3.33 -5.27
N LYS A 48 12.98 -2.49 -4.31
CA LYS A 48 11.57 -2.30 -3.94
C LYS A 48 11.03 -1.07 -4.67
N ILE A 49 10.05 -1.28 -5.54
CA ILE A 49 9.36 -0.21 -6.26
C ILE A 49 7.89 -0.32 -5.91
N ARG A 50 7.34 0.72 -5.26
CA ARG A 50 5.90 0.83 -4.95
C ARG A 50 5.35 -0.39 -4.20
N GLY A 51 6.14 -0.95 -3.27
CA GLY A 51 5.78 -2.14 -2.48
C GLY A 51 6.04 -3.48 -3.18
N PHE A 52 6.38 -3.48 -4.47
CA PHE A 52 6.76 -4.68 -5.22
C PHE A 52 8.26 -4.92 -5.14
N ARG A 53 8.62 -6.18 -4.96
CA ARG A 53 10.01 -6.62 -5.03
C ARG A 53 10.30 -7.02 -6.47
N ILE A 54 11.19 -6.28 -7.12
CA ILE A 54 11.48 -6.38 -8.55
C ILE A 54 12.91 -6.87 -8.73
N GLU A 55 13.11 -7.73 -9.73
CA GLU A 55 14.43 -8.15 -10.21
C GLU A 55 14.75 -7.34 -11.48
N PRO A 56 15.58 -6.27 -11.42
CA PRO A 56 15.85 -5.44 -12.60
C PRO A 56 16.46 -6.20 -13.77
N GLY A 57 17.17 -7.29 -13.47
CA GLY A 57 17.72 -8.20 -14.49
C GLY A 57 16.65 -8.86 -15.37
N GLU A 58 15.45 -9.13 -14.84
CA GLU A 58 14.33 -9.66 -15.63
C GLU A 58 13.90 -8.66 -16.71
N ILE A 59 13.78 -7.38 -16.33
CA ILE A 59 13.39 -6.31 -17.24
C ILE A 59 14.48 -6.07 -18.27
N ALA A 60 15.76 -6.07 -17.84
CA ALA A 60 16.90 -5.93 -18.75
C ALA A 60 16.94 -7.06 -19.79
N ALA A 61 16.68 -8.31 -19.39
CA ALA A 61 16.61 -9.44 -20.31
C ALA A 61 15.49 -9.24 -21.36
N ARG A 62 14.29 -8.80 -20.94
CA ARG A 62 13.20 -8.49 -21.87
C ARG A 62 13.52 -7.32 -22.80
N LEU A 63 14.26 -6.31 -22.32
CA LEU A 63 14.73 -5.22 -23.18
C LEU A 63 15.66 -5.73 -24.27
N CYS A 64 16.58 -6.64 -23.94
CA CYS A 64 17.50 -7.26 -24.90
C CYS A 64 16.81 -8.17 -25.94
N GLU A 65 15.55 -8.55 -25.75
CA GLU A 65 14.75 -9.23 -26.78
C GLU A 65 14.27 -8.26 -27.88
N HIS A 66 14.30 -6.95 -27.64
CA HIS A 66 13.91 -5.95 -28.63
C HIS A 66 15.01 -5.81 -29.70
N PRO A 67 14.69 -5.80 -31.02
CA PRO A 67 15.69 -5.81 -32.10
C PRO A 67 16.72 -4.66 -32.05
N PHE A 68 16.34 -3.53 -31.43
CA PHE A 68 17.23 -2.37 -31.33
C PHE A 68 18.19 -2.41 -30.16
N VAL A 69 18.00 -3.29 -29.18
CA VAL A 69 18.77 -3.28 -27.93
C VAL A 69 19.85 -4.36 -27.98
N ARG A 70 21.11 -3.93 -27.88
CA ARG A 70 22.26 -4.84 -27.74
C ARG A 70 22.49 -5.22 -26.28
N GLU A 71 22.48 -4.22 -25.41
CA GLU A 71 22.72 -4.37 -23.98
C GLU A 71 21.74 -3.47 -23.22
N ALA A 72 21.28 -3.93 -22.06
CA ALA A 72 20.42 -3.14 -21.19
C ALA A 72 20.82 -3.34 -19.72
N VAL A 73 20.65 -2.29 -18.93
CA VAL A 73 20.65 -2.37 -17.48
C VAL A 73 19.51 -1.54 -16.91
N VAL A 74 18.82 -2.09 -15.92
CA VAL A 74 17.75 -1.39 -15.21
C VAL A 74 18.20 -1.12 -13.79
N VAL A 75 18.01 0.11 -13.34
CA VAL A 75 18.37 0.55 -11.98
C VAL A 75 17.22 1.35 -11.37
N ALA A 76 17.18 1.40 -10.04
CA ALA A 76 16.29 2.29 -9.31
C ALA A 76 16.97 3.64 -9.09
N HIS A 77 16.35 4.73 -9.54
CA HIS A 77 16.72 6.09 -9.20
C HIS A 77 15.74 6.66 -8.18
N GLU A 78 16.23 7.53 -7.29
CA GLU A 78 15.35 8.36 -6.47
C GLU A 78 14.54 9.29 -7.39
N GLY A 79 13.22 9.17 -7.32
CA GLY A 79 12.28 10.06 -7.97
C GLY A 79 11.87 11.24 -7.07
N PRO A 80 10.96 12.08 -7.55
CA PRO A 80 10.40 13.18 -6.77
C PRO A 80 9.81 12.66 -5.44
N GLY A 81 10.06 13.38 -4.35
CA GLY A 81 9.60 12.97 -3.01
C GLY A 81 10.34 11.78 -2.40
N GLY A 82 11.44 11.32 -3.00
CA GLY A 82 12.27 10.23 -2.48
C GLY A 82 11.75 8.83 -2.82
N GLU A 83 10.71 8.71 -3.65
CA GLU A 83 10.20 7.41 -4.08
C GLU A 83 11.04 6.83 -5.23
N PRO A 84 11.51 5.57 -5.11
CA PRO A 84 12.34 4.97 -6.15
C PRO A 84 11.53 4.66 -7.41
N ARG A 85 12.09 4.99 -8.58
CA ARG A 85 11.55 4.66 -9.91
C ARG A 85 12.56 3.89 -10.75
N LEU A 86 12.06 3.03 -11.63
CA LEU A 86 12.90 2.27 -12.55
C LEU A 86 13.33 3.13 -13.73
N VAL A 87 14.62 3.08 -14.05
CA VAL A 87 15.24 3.68 -15.24
C VAL A 87 16.00 2.59 -15.97
N ALA A 88 15.75 2.47 -17.27
CA ALA A 88 16.49 1.58 -18.15
C ALA A 88 17.58 2.37 -18.90
N TYR A 89 18.78 1.82 -18.93
CA TYR A 89 19.88 2.29 -19.75
C TYR A 89 20.14 1.27 -20.84
N VAL A 90 20.09 1.69 -22.08
CA VAL A 90 20.16 0.79 -23.24
C VAL A 90 21.30 1.20 -24.16
N VAL A 91 21.99 0.20 -24.70
CA VAL A 91 22.94 0.39 -25.79
C VAL A 91 22.36 -0.27 -27.02
N CYS A 92 22.23 0.50 -28.11
CA CYS A 92 21.59 0.02 -29.32
C CYS A 92 22.56 -0.79 -30.22
N VAL A 93 22.00 -1.68 -31.05
CA VAL A 93 22.78 -2.33 -32.12
C VAL A 93 23.20 -1.29 -33.18
N PRO A 94 24.36 -1.44 -33.85
CA PRO A 94 24.87 -0.43 -34.80
C PRO A 94 23.90 -0.06 -35.93
N GLU A 95 23.15 -1.03 -36.44
CA GLU A 95 22.16 -0.84 -37.52
C GLU A 95 20.91 -0.08 -37.04
N ALA A 96 20.55 -0.23 -35.76
CA ALA A 96 19.50 0.56 -35.12
C ALA A 96 20.00 1.94 -34.71
N ALA A 97 21.30 2.10 -34.48
CA ALA A 97 21.91 3.40 -34.24
C ALA A 97 21.90 4.30 -35.49
N SER A 98 21.70 3.71 -36.68
CA SER A 98 21.45 4.40 -37.96
C SER A 98 19.97 4.54 -38.35
N ASN A 99 19.04 3.95 -37.59
CA ASN A 99 17.61 4.18 -37.78
C ASN A 99 17.20 5.53 -37.17
N GLU A 100 16.21 6.19 -37.77
CA GLU A 100 15.71 7.54 -37.39
C GLU A 100 15.04 7.62 -36.01
N LEU A 101 14.90 6.51 -35.27
CA LEU A 101 14.25 6.49 -33.96
C LEU A 101 15.21 7.01 -32.87
N GLU A 102 15.10 8.30 -32.58
CA GLU A 102 15.89 9.00 -31.56
C GLU A 102 15.02 9.49 -30.39
N GLY A 103 15.67 9.73 -29.25
CA GLY A 103 15.05 10.25 -28.03
C GLY A 103 13.74 9.57 -27.63
N SER A 104 12.68 10.37 -27.56
CA SER A 104 11.35 9.96 -27.08
C SER A 104 10.70 8.85 -27.91
N GLU A 105 11.01 8.75 -29.21
CA GLU A 105 10.45 7.70 -30.08
C GLU A 105 11.04 6.32 -29.73
N LEU A 106 12.35 6.26 -29.45
CA LEU A 106 13.00 5.06 -28.93
C LEU A 106 12.44 4.69 -27.56
N ALA A 107 12.29 5.66 -26.66
CA ALA A 107 11.69 5.43 -25.34
C ALA A 107 10.27 4.87 -25.46
N GLY A 108 9.45 5.41 -26.37
CA GLY A 108 8.10 4.92 -26.67
C GLY A 108 8.08 3.48 -27.17
N ALA A 109 8.95 3.12 -28.13
CA ALA A 109 9.04 1.78 -28.68
C ALA A 109 9.45 0.75 -27.62
N LEU A 110 10.47 1.05 -26.82
CA LEU A 110 10.95 0.16 -25.75
C LEU A 110 9.92 0.02 -24.63
N ARG A 111 9.23 1.10 -24.28
CA ARG A 111 8.15 1.05 -23.29
C ARG A 111 7.00 0.16 -23.78
N ALA A 112 6.58 0.32 -25.04
CA ALA A 112 5.51 -0.50 -25.62
C ALA A 112 5.87 -1.98 -25.62
N HIS A 113 7.13 -2.31 -25.96
CA HIS A 113 7.66 -3.68 -25.89
C HIS A 113 7.58 -4.25 -24.47
N ILE A 114 8.01 -3.51 -23.46
CA ILE A 114 8.00 -4.00 -22.08
C ILE A 114 6.57 -4.10 -21.53
N SER A 115 5.70 -3.13 -21.80
CA SER A 115 4.30 -3.17 -21.36
C SER A 115 3.49 -4.31 -21.98
N ALA A 116 3.89 -4.82 -23.15
CA ALA A 116 3.23 -5.98 -23.74
C ALA A 116 3.56 -7.30 -23.00
N HIS A 117 4.66 -7.34 -22.25
CA HIS A 117 5.19 -8.58 -21.67
C HIS A 117 5.27 -8.58 -20.14
N LEU A 118 5.34 -7.40 -19.51
CA LEU A 118 5.50 -7.22 -18.08
C LEU A 118 4.39 -6.32 -17.52
N PRO A 119 4.00 -6.53 -16.25
CA PRO A 119 3.03 -5.66 -15.60
C PRO A 119 3.58 -4.24 -15.42
N GLU A 120 2.67 -3.25 -15.36
CA GLU A 120 3.01 -1.81 -15.36
C GLU A 120 4.03 -1.40 -14.28
N TYR A 121 4.02 -2.03 -13.10
CA TYR A 121 4.96 -1.71 -12.03
C TYR A 121 6.41 -2.13 -12.33
N MET A 122 6.63 -3.00 -13.31
CA MET A 122 7.96 -3.40 -13.82
C MET A 122 8.41 -2.59 -15.03
N VAL A 123 7.53 -1.76 -15.62
CA VAL A 123 7.87 -0.95 -16.78
C VAL A 123 8.74 0.23 -16.33
N PRO A 124 9.96 0.40 -16.88
CA PRO A 124 10.78 1.57 -16.61
C PRO A 124 10.07 2.88 -16.96
N SER A 125 10.25 3.89 -16.12
CA SER A 125 9.69 5.23 -16.35
C SER A 125 10.49 6.04 -17.38
N ALA A 126 11.76 5.68 -17.60
CA ALA A 126 12.64 6.32 -18.57
C ALA A 126 13.59 5.29 -19.21
N PHE A 127 14.01 5.56 -20.44
CA PHE A 127 14.87 4.75 -21.29
C PHE A 127 16.01 5.62 -21.84
N VAL A 128 17.15 5.59 -21.16
CA VAL A 128 18.32 6.40 -21.50
C VAL A 128 19.21 5.64 -22.48
N ARG A 129 19.42 6.19 -23.68
CA ARG A 129 20.36 5.63 -24.66
C ARG A 129 21.79 5.98 -24.26
N LEU A 130 22.67 4.97 -24.24
CA LEU A 130 24.11 5.12 -24.01
C LEU A 130 24.90 4.61 -25.21
N ALA A 131 26.08 5.20 -25.42
CA ALA A 131 27.04 4.67 -26.40
C ALA A 131 27.63 3.31 -25.95
N ALA A 132 27.89 3.17 -24.65
CA ALA A 132 28.34 1.94 -24.00
C ALA A 132 27.97 1.98 -22.51
N LEU A 133 27.83 0.80 -21.88
CA LEU A 133 27.61 0.72 -20.44
C LEU A 133 28.89 1.15 -19.68
N PRO A 134 28.80 2.05 -18.69
CA PRO A 134 29.97 2.45 -17.91
C PRO A 134 30.40 1.31 -17.00
N LEU A 135 31.63 0.83 -17.17
CA LEU A 135 32.22 -0.23 -16.35
C LEU A 135 33.32 0.33 -15.43
N THR A 136 33.49 -0.29 -14.28
CA THR A 136 34.63 -0.12 -13.38
C THR A 136 35.86 -0.83 -13.96
N VAL A 137 37.04 -0.56 -13.40
CA VAL A 137 38.30 -1.24 -13.76
C VAL A 137 38.24 -2.77 -13.64
N ASN A 138 37.32 -3.29 -12.83
CA ASN A 138 37.09 -4.73 -12.64
C ASN A 138 35.99 -5.30 -13.55
N GLY A 139 35.54 -4.54 -14.56
CA GLY A 139 34.50 -4.97 -15.50
C GLY A 139 33.07 -4.98 -14.95
N LYS A 140 32.84 -4.54 -13.70
CA LYS A 140 31.49 -4.40 -13.12
C LYS A 140 30.86 -3.07 -13.52
N LEU A 141 29.54 -3.01 -13.64
CA LEU A 141 28.80 -1.76 -13.88
C LEU A 141 29.15 -0.66 -12.87
N ASN A 142 29.51 0.52 -13.36
CA ASN A 142 29.72 1.71 -12.57
C ASN A 142 28.42 2.53 -12.47
N ARG A 143 27.56 2.18 -11.51
CA ARG A 143 26.25 2.84 -11.30
C ARG A 143 26.35 4.35 -11.06
N LYS A 144 27.45 4.82 -10.45
CA LYS A 144 27.64 6.26 -10.18
C LYS A 144 27.89 7.08 -11.43
N ALA A 145 28.26 6.43 -12.54
CA ALA A 145 28.48 7.07 -13.84
C ALA A 145 27.23 7.04 -14.74
N LEU A 146 26.12 6.47 -14.28
CA LEU A 146 24.85 6.51 -15.00
C LEU A 146 24.23 7.90 -14.84
N ALA A 147 24.09 8.63 -15.94
CA ALA A 147 23.49 9.97 -15.95
C ALA A 147 22.01 9.90 -15.57
N ALA A 148 21.48 10.94 -14.92
CA ALA A 148 20.05 11.05 -14.70
C ALA A 148 19.30 11.14 -16.06
N PRO A 149 18.07 10.61 -16.16
CA PRO A 149 17.24 10.78 -17.35
C PRO A 149 17.00 12.25 -17.65
N ASP A 150 17.14 12.65 -18.91
CA ASP A 150 16.63 13.90 -19.45
C ASP A 150 15.21 13.70 -20.02
N ASP A 151 14.60 14.76 -20.54
CA ASP A 151 13.25 14.73 -21.10
C ASP A 151 13.12 13.76 -22.29
N GLU A 152 14.17 13.57 -23.09
CA GLU A 152 14.16 12.66 -24.25
C GLU A 152 14.14 11.18 -23.85
N ALA A 153 14.56 10.86 -22.62
CA ALA A 153 14.51 9.50 -22.11
C ALA A 153 13.08 9.03 -21.76
N TYR A 154 12.11 9.93 -21.69
CA TYR A 154 10.72 9.59 -21.39
C TYR A 154 9.93 9.31 -22.66
N ALA A 155 8.98 8.38 -22.58
CA ALA A 155 8.09 8.04 -23.69
C ALA A 155 6.98 9.11 -23.85
N HIS A 156 7.34 10.33 -24.23
CA HIS A 156 6.39 11.36 -24.61
C HIS A 156 5.91 11.14 -26.05
N ARG A 157 4.65 11.49 -26.33
CA ARG A 157 4.23 11.73 -27.71
C ARG A 157 4.76 13.10 -28.15
N ALA A 158 4.75 13.40 -29.46
CA ALA A 158 5.06 14.74 -29.95
C ALA A 158 4.31 15.79 -29.12
N TYR A 159 5.07 16.72 -28.53
CA TYR A 159 4.53 17.66 -27.55
C TYR A 159 3.45 18.54 -28.20
N GLU A 160 2.24 18.46 -27.66
CA GLU A 160 1.15 19.38 -27.94
C GLU A 160 0.72 20.04 -26.62
N PRO A 161 0.66 21.38 -26.55
CA PRO A 161 0.36 22.08 -25.31
C PRO A 161 -1.06 21.78 -24.82
N PRO A 162 -1.29 21.75 -23.49
CA PRO A 162 -2.63 21.64 -22.92
C PRO A 162 -3.53 22.79 -23.38
N GLN A 163 -4.79 22.48 -23.68
CA GLN A 163 -5.78 23.39 -24.22
C GLN A 163 -6.89 23.69 -23.19
N GLY A 164 -7.15 24.99 -22.97
CA GLY A 164 -8.16 25.44 -22.03
C GLY A 164 -7.75 25.32 -20.56
N GLU A 165 -8.53 25.93 -19.67
CA GLU A 165 -8.19 26.10 -18.25
C GLU A 165 -8.01 24.77 -17.51
N ILE A 166 -8.84 23.77 -17.84
CA ILE A 166 -8.83 22.45 -17.19
C ILE A 166 -7.57 21.66 -17.56
N GLU A 167 -7.25 21.54 -18.86
CA GLU A 167 -6.03 20.83 -19.28
C GLU A 167 -4.77 21.53 -18.71
N ILE A 168 -4.73 22.86 -18.75
CA ILE A 168 -3.59 23.65 -18.23
C ILE A 168 -3.41 23.40 -16.74
N THR A 169 -4.49 23.46 -15.96
CA THR A 169 -4.47 23.21 -14.52
C THR A 169 -4.03 21.78 -14.22
N LEU A 170 -4.57 20.80 -14.95
CA LEU A 170 -4.23 19.39 -14.77
C LEU A 170 -2.76 19.14 -15.10
N ALA A 171 -2.24 19.73 -16.18
CA ALA A 171 -0.85 19.59 -16.62
C ALA A 171 0.13 20.15 -15.59
N GLN A 172 -0.19 21.29 -14.97
CA GLN A 172 0.60 21.85 -13.87
C GLN A 172 0.65 20.90 -12.67
N ILE A 173 -0.49 20.36 -12.26
CA ILE A 173 -0.55 19.40 -11.14
C ILE A 173 0.26 18.14 -11.46
N TRP A 174 0.16 17.63 -12.69
CA TRP A 174 0.93 16.48 -13.14
C TRP A 174 2.44 16.75 -13.13
N ALA A 175 2.89 17.88 -13.71
CA ALA A 175 4.30 18.25 -13.73
C ALA A 175 4.91 18.29 -12.32
N GLU A 176 4.20 18.90 -11.36
CA GLU A 176 4.61 18.94 -9.95
C GLU A 176 4.64 17.56 -9.30
N LEU A 177 3.61 16.72 -9.52
CA LEU A 177 3.51 15.39 -8.90
C LEU A 177 4.54 14.41 -9.45
N LEU A 178 4.81 14.49 -10.76
CA LEU A 178 5.66 13.57 -11.50
C LEU A 178 7.11 14.06 -11.58
N GLY A 179 7.36 15.32 -11.21
CA GLY A 179 8.66 15.99 -11.27
C GLY A 179 9.24 16.00 -12.68
N VAL A 180 8.40 16.28 -13.67
CA VAL A 180 8.78 16.47 -15.08
C VAL A 180 8.65 17.95 -15.43
N GLU A 181 9.46 18.45 -16.38
CA GLU A 181 9.47 19.86 -16.73
C GLU A 181 8.12 20.31 -17.34
N ARG A 182 7.59 19.51 -18.27
CA ARG A 182 6.37 19.81 -19.02
C ARG A 182 5.53 18.55 -19.25
N VAL A 183 4.22 18.75 -19.40
CA VAL A 183 3.24 17.69 -19.69
C VAL A 183 2.40 18.14 -20.88
N GLY A 184 2.43 17.35 -21.95
CA GLY A 184 1.61 17.54 -23.14
C GLY A 184 0.21 16.97 -22.96
N ARG A 185 -0.74 17.44 -23.78
CA ARG A 185 -2.15 17.01 -23.69
C ARG A 185 -2.39 15.53 -24.00
N HIS A 186 -1.49 14.92 -24.76
CA HIS A 186 -1.54 13.51 -25.14
C HIS A 186 -0.64 12.63 -24.27
N ASP A 187 -0.02 13.20 -23.23
CA ASP A 187 0.80 12.43 -22.32
C ASP A 187 -0.06 11.54 -21.42
N HIS A 188 0.52 10.39 -21.09
CA HIS A 188 -0.10 9.36 -20.31
C HIS A 188 0.47 9.36 -18.89
N PHE A 189 -0.39 9.54 -17.87
CA PHE A 189 0.01 9.72 -16.46
C PHE A 189 1.01 8.67 -15.98
N PHE A 190 0.73 7.40 -16.25
CA PHE A 190 1.58 6.29 -15.82
C PHE A 190 2.86 6.15 -16.67
N ALA A 191 2.85 6.63 -17.92
CA ALA A 191 4.04 6.62 -18.76
C ALA A 191 5.07 7.64 -18.29
N LEU A 192 4.60 8.73 -17.68
CA LEU A 192 5.43 9.74 -17.01
C LEU A 192 5.86 9.33 -15.59
N GLY A 193 5.63 8.08 -15.19
CA GLY A 193 5.99 7.58 -13.86
C GLY A 193 4.91 7.73 -12.79
N GLY A 194 3.67 8.07 -13.16
CA GLY A 194 2.52 8.03 -12.26
C GLY A 194 2.24 6.64 -11.67
N HIS A 195 1.58 6.58 -10.52
CA HIS A 195 1.09 5.36 -9.87
C HIS A 195 -0.10 5.64 -8.94
N SER A 196 -0.66 4.60 -8.34
CA SER A 196 -1.89 4.70 -7.53
C SER A 196 -1.80 5.71 -6.38
N LEU A 197 -0.65 5.84 -5.72
CA LEU A 197 -0.50 6.83 -4.65
C LEU A 197 -0.49 8.27 -5.19
N LEU A 198 0.24 8.53 -6.28
CA LEU A 198 0.20 9.83 -6.96
C LEU A 198 -1.18 10.12 -7.55
N ALA A 199 -1.93 9.09 -7.98
CA ALA A 199 -3.31 9.23 -8.43
C ALA A 199 -4.24 9.67 -7.28
N VAL A 200 -4.07 9.11 -6.07
CA VAL A 200 -4.82 9.57 -4.88
C VAL A 200 -4.45 11.02 -4.52
N GLN A 201 -3.17 11.38 -4.58
CA GLN A 201 -2.72 12.75 -4.35
C GLN A 201 -3.28 13.72 -5.42
N LEU A 202 -3.33 13.29 -6.68
CA LEU A 202 -3.93 14.04 -7.78
C LEU A 202 -5.41 14.32 -7.49
N ILE A 203 -6.18 13.30 -7.08
CA ILE A 203 -7.60 13.44 -6.73
C ILE A 203 -7.79 14.45 -5.59
N GLU A 204 -6.98 14.37 -4.54
CA GLU A 204 -7.05 15.33 -3.42
C GLU A 204 -6.71 16.77 -3.86
N ARG A 205 -5.70 16.95 -4.73
CA ARG A 205 -5.36 18.28 -5.27
C ARG A 205 -6.46 18.84 -6.18
N LEU A 206 -7.08 17.99 -6.99
CA LEU A 206 -8.23 18.36 -7.82
C LEU A 206 -9.44 18.74 -6.96
N ARG A 207 -9.74 17.96 -5.91
CA ARG A 207 -10.84 18.22 -4.97
C ARG A 207 -10.71 19.61 -4.32
N ARG A 208 -9.50 20.01 -3.91
CA ARG A 208 -9.23 21.35 -3.35
C ARG A 208 -9.51 22.50 -4.31
N ARG A 209 -9.61 22.22 -5.61
CA ARG A 209 -9.97 23.17 -6.67
C ARG A 209 -11.40 22.96 -7.18
N SER A 210 -12.23 22.24 -6.42
CA SER A 210 -13.62 21.90 -6.78
C SER A 210 -13.76 21.07 -8.07
N LEU A 211 -12.68 20.43 -8.51
CA LEU A 211 -12.65 19.51 -9.66
C LEU A 211 -12.75 18.07 -9.15
N GLY A 212 -13.72 17.32 -9.66
CA GLY A 212 -13.97 15.94 -9.25
C GLY A 212 -13.55 14.95 -10.32
N VAL A 213 -12.84 13.89 -9.93
CA VAL A 213 -12.62 12.71 -10.77
C VAL A 213 -12.79 11.45 -9.94
N GLU A 214 -13.51 10.48 -10.48
CA GLU A 214 -13.56 9.15 -9.89
C GLU A 214 -12.22 8.46 -10.07
N VAL A 215 -11.77 7.73 -9.05
CA VAL A 215 -10.54 6.91 -9.12
C VAL A 215 -10.58 6.02 -10.36
N ARG A 216 -11.72 5.36 -10.62
CA ARG A 216 -11.91 4.48 -11.78
C ARG A 216 -11.66 5.21 -13.10
N THR A 217 -12.11 6.45 -13.23
CA THR A 217 -11.94 7.26 -14.45
C THR A 217 -10.48 7.61 -14.69
N LEU A 218 -9.71 7.91 -13.64
CA LEU A 218 -8.28 8.21 -13.75
C LEU A 218 -7.49 7.02 -14.35
N PHE A 219 -7.81 5.80 -13.93
CA PHE A 219 -7.19 4.59 -14.48
C PHE A 219 -7.71 4.21 -15.87
N ALA A 220 -9.00 4.43 -16.14
CA ALA A 220 -9.61 4.09 -17.43
C ALA A 220 -9.24 5.07 -18.55
N ARG A 221 -8.94 6.33 -18.20
CA ARG A 221 -8.57 7.40 -19.13
C ARG A 221 -7.27 8.03 -18.65
N PRO A 222 -6.11 7.40 -18.90
CA PRO A 222 -4.83 7.85 -18.36
C PRO A 222 -4.17 9.01 -19.14
N VAL A 223 -4.78 9.50 -20.22
CA VAL A 223 -4.27 10.59 -21.06
C VAL A 223 -4.77 11.95 -20.55
N LEU A 224 -3.92 12.97 -20.53
CA LEU A 224 -4.25 14.28 -19.93
C LEU A 224 -5.54 14.89 -20.49
N ALA A 225 -5.68 14.97 -21.82
CA ALA A 225 -6.88 15.51 -22.46
C ALA A 225 -8.15 14.69 -22.13
N ASP A 226 -8.04 13.36 -22.10
CA ASP A 226 -9.17 12.47 -21.77
C ASP A 226 -9.57 12.59 -20.29
N GLN A 227 -8.60 12.77 -19.39
CA GLN A 227 -8.86 13.07 -17.98
C GLN A 227 -9.54 14.42 -17.83
N ALA A 228 -8.99 15.46 -18.46
CA ALA A 228 -9.56 16.80 -18.43
C ALA A 228 -11.01 16.81 -18.92
N ALA A 229 -11.31 16.10 -20.01
CA ALA A 229 -12.66 15.96 -20.54
C ALA A 229 -13.62 15.18 -19.60
N SER A 230 -13.06 14.41 -18.67
CA SER A 230 -13.82 13.65 -17.67
C SER A 230 -13.91 14.34 -16.32
N LEU A 231 -13.25 15.51 -16.16
CA LEU A 231 -13.40 16.32 -14.96
C LEU A 231 -14.77 16.98 -14.97
N GLY A 232 -15.60 16.56 -14.02
CA GLY A 232 -16.88 17.20 -13.74
C GLY A 232 -16.74 18.21 -12.60
N SER A 233 -17.77 19.06 -12.43
CA SER A 233 -17.96 19.73 -11.16
C SER A 233 -18.14 18.65 -10.09
N HIS A 234 -17.28 18.66 -9.08
CA HIS A 234 -17.48 17.80 -7.93
C HIS A 234 -18.74 18.29 -7.22
N GLN A 235 -19.86 17.58 -7.36
CA GLN A 235 -20.91 17.68 -6.36
C GLN A 235 -20.38 16.98 -5.13
N GLU A 236 -19.86 17.76 -4.17
CA GLU A 236 -19.69 17.26 -2.82
C GLU A 236 -21.03 16.67 -2.39
N VAL A 237 -21.04 15.36 -2.16
CA VAL A 237 -22.18 14.71 -1.51
C VAL A 237 -22.22 15.31 -0.12
N ALA A 238 -23.19 16.19 0.12
CA ALA A 238 -23.37 16.84 1.41
C ALA A 238 -23.60 15.75 2.47
N VAL A 239 -22.60 15.49 3.29
CA VAL A 239 -22.71 14.56 4.41
C VAL A 239 -23.64 15.21 5.44
N PRO A 240 -24.79 14.60 5.76
CA PRO A 240 -25.69 15.12 6.77
C PRO A 240 -24.96 15.28 8.10
N ALA A 241 -25.21 16.38 8.82
CA ALA A 241 -24.65 16.55 10.15
C ALA A 241 -25.19 15.49 11.11
N ASN A 242 -24.30 14.91 11.93
CA ASN A 242 -24.69 14.05 13.03
C ASN A 242 -25.45 14.87 14.08
N ARG A 243 -26.66 14.42 14.43
CA ARG A 243 -27.57 15.11 15.37
C ARG A 243 -27.45 14.61 16.81
N ILE A 244 -26.67 13.56 17.07
CA ILE A 244 -26.42 13.00 18.40
C ILE A 244 -25.26 13.77 19.06
N THR A 245 -25.56 14.52 20.11
CA THR A 245 -24.57 15.30 20.86
C THR A 245 -24.28 14.67 22.22
N GLU A 246 -23.27 15.18 22.92
CA GLU A 246 -22.96 14.73 24.29
C GLU A 246 -24.06 15.04 25.30
N GLN A 247 -24.94 16.01 24.98
CA GLN A 247 -26.08 16.36 25.83
C GLN A 247 -27.35 15.57 25.48
N SER A 248 -27.32 14.72 24.45
CA SER A 248 -28.46 13.90 24.07
C SER A 248 -28.82 12.94 25.21
N THR A 249 -30.08 13.00 25.66
CA THR A 249 -30.63 12.06 26.66
C THR A 249 -31.46 10.95 26.03
N ALA A 250 -31.76 11.06 24.74
CA ALA A 250 -32.46 10.08 23.94
C ALA A 250 -31.95 10.16 22.48
N ILE A 251 -32.15 9.08 21.72
CA ILE A 251 -31.90 9.03 20.27
C ILE A 251 -33.22 8.69 19.59
N THR A 252 -33.63 9.50 18.62
CA THR A 252 -34.86 9.30 17.84
C THR A 252 -34.53 9.03 16.37
N PRO A 253 -35.44 8.45 15.58
CA PRO A 253 -35.21 8.16 14.16
C PRO A 253 -34.77 9.38 13.34
N GLU A 254 -35.30 10.56 13.63
CA GLU A 254 -34.97 11.80 12.92
C GLU A 254 -33.53 12.26 13.17
N MET A 255 -32.86 11.71 14.18
CA MET A 255 -31.45 11.97 14.46
C MET A 255 -30.50 11.14 13.59
N LEU A 256 -31.01 10.12 12.88
CA LEU A 256 -30.24 9.13 12.13
C LEU A 256 -30.43 9.27 10.61
N PRO A 257 -29.81 10.28 9.96
CA PRO A 257 -30.04 10.54 8.52
C PRO A 257 -29.43 9.47 7.59
N LEU A 258 -28.61 8.56 8.13
CA LEU A 258 -27.85 7.57 7.36
C LEU A 258 -28.32 6.13 7.58
N ILE A 259 -29.40 5.93 8.33
CA ILE A 259 -30.05 4.62 8.51
C ILE A 259 -31.52 4.81 8.92
N GLU A 260 -32.41 4.03 8.32
CA GLU A 260 -33.82 3.99 8.72
C GLU A 260 -34.02 2.94 9.82
N LEU A 261 -34.33 3.39 11.04
CA LEU A 261 -34.63 2.54 12.20
C LEU A 261 -35.89 3.02 12.92
N ALA A 262 -36.72 2.08 13.37
CA ALA A 262 -37.82 2.37 14.28
C ALA A 262 -37.32 2.61 15.70
N GLN A 263 -38.07 3.33 16.53
CA GLN A 263 -37.65 3.65 17.92
C GLN A 263 -37.29 2.38 18.72
N GLY A 264 -38.09 1.31 18.61
CA GLY A 264 -37.81 0.06 19.32
C GLY A 264 -36.52 -0.66 18.86
N GLU A 265 -36.04 -0.39 17.65
CA GLU A 265 -34.75 -0.88 17.14
C GLU A 265 -33.59 -0.05 17.69
N ILE A 266 -33.78 1.27 17.77
CA ILE A 266 -32.84 2.20 18.41
C ILE A 266 -32.67 1.86 19.89
N ASP A 267 -33.77 1.60 20.61
CA ASP A 267 -33.74 1.22 22.02
C ASP A 267 -32.99 -0.10 22.26
N ARG A 268 -33.09 -1.06 21.33
CA ARG A 268 -32.30 -2.30 21.35
C ARG A 268 -30.82 -2.02 21.17
N ILE A 269 -30.45 -1.16 20.22
CA ILE A 269 -29.06 -0.74 20.02
C ILE A 269 -28.51 -0.06 21.28
N ILE A 270 -29.28 0.87 21.88
CA ILE A 270 -28.87 1.56 23.10
C ILE A 270 -28.58 0.56 24.22
N ALA A 271 -29.37 -0.51 24.34
CA ALA A 271 -29.19 -1.53 25.36
C ALA A 271 -27.90 -2.36 25.21
N THR A 272 -27.29 -2.42 24.03
CA THR A 272 -26.02 -3.13 23.82
C THR A 272 -24.78 -2.31 24.17
N VAL A 273 -24.94 -0.97 24.29
CA VAL A 273 -23.81 -0.05 24.49
C VAL A 273 -23.62 0.26 25.98
N PRO A 274 -22.43 0.00 26.56
CA PRO A 274 -22.13 0.42 27.93
C PRO A 274 -22.26 1.94 28.08
N GLY A 275 -23.03 2.39 29.08
CA GLY A 275 -23.36 3.81 29.26
C GLY A 275 -24.56 4.31 28.44
N GLY A 276 -25.18 3.43 27.63
CA GLY A 276 -26.37 3.74 26.83
C GLY A 276 -26.16 4.95 25.92
N VAL A 277 -27.18 5.81 25.83
CA VAL A 277 -27.17 7.01 24.99
C VAL A 277 -25.93 7.89 25.23
N GLY A 278 -25.51 8.04 26.50
CA GLY A 278 -24.39 8.91 26.86
C GLY A 278 -23.05 8.46 26.24
N ASN A 279 -22.93 7.19 25.86
CA ASN A 279 -21.74 6.68 25.20
C ASN A 279 -21.92 6.50 23.68
N ILE A 280 -23.06 6.84 23.09
CA ILE A 280 -23.27 6.75 21.64
C ILE A 280 -22.91 8.07 21.00
N GLN A 281 -22.02 8.02 20.03
CA GLN A 281 -21.69 9.14 19.17
C GLN A 281 -22.55 9.15 17.91
N ASP A 282 -22.75 8.01 17.26
CA ASP A 282 -23.45 7.92 15.98
C ASP A 282 -23.99 6.51 15.71
N ILE A 283 -25.00 6.41 14.87
CA ILE A 283 -25.58 5.15 14.38
C ILE A 283 -25.87 5.28 12.88
N TYR A 284 -25.30 4.40 12.06
CA TYR A 284 -25.50 4.43 10.61
C TYR A 284 -25.32 3.05 9.97
N GLY A 285 -25.77 2.90 8.72
CA GLY A 285 -25.71 1.63 8.00
C GLY A 285 -24.28 1.15 7.72
N LEU A 286 -24.14 -0.15 7.46
CA LEU A 286 -22.89 -0.72 6.96
C LEU A 286 -22.67 -0.31 5.50
N SER A 287 -21.40 -0.18 5.12
CA SER A 287 -21.04 -0.17 3.69
C SER A 287 -21.20 -1.57 3.08
N PRO A 288 -21.36 -1.69 1.75
CA PRO A 288 -21.49 -3.00 1.10
C PRO A 288 -20.34 -3.98 1.40
N LEU A 289 -19.12 -3.47 1.58
CA LEU A 289 -17.98 -4.29 1.96
C LEU A 289 -18.12 -4.81 3.40
N GLN A 290 -18.56 -3.95 4.33
CA GLN A 290 -18.79 -4.36 5.72
C GLN A 290 -19.93 -5.35 5.84
N ASP A 291 -21.01 -5.20 5.07
CA ASP A 291 -22.09 -6.19 4.98
C ASP A 291 -21.56 -7.55 4.53
N GLY A 292 -20.71 -7.58 3.50
CA GLY A 292 -20.07 -8.81 3.04
C GLY A 292 -19.20 -9.46 4.13
N ILE A 293 -18.38 -8.67 4.83
CA ILE A 293 -17.54 -9.17 5.93
C ILE A 293 -18.40 -9.73 7.06
N LEU A 294 -19.45 -9.02 7.48
CA LEU A 294 -20.37 -9.47 8.53
C LEU A 294 -21.07 -10.78 8.12
N PHE A 295 -21.53 -10.89 6.87
CA PHE A 295 -22.14 -12.11 6.36
C PHE A 295 -21.21 -13.33 6.49
N HIS A 296 -19.94 -13.18 6.09
CA HIS A 296 -18.95 -14.26 6.23
C HIS A 296 -18.63 -14.59 7.69
N HIS A 297 -18.56 -13.58 8.57
CA HIS A 297 -18.43 -13.80 10.01
C HIS A 297 -19.60 -14.62 10.55
N LEU A 298 -20.84 -14.31 10.16
CA LEU A 298 -22.04 -15.04 10.60
C LEU A 298 -22.11 -16.47 10.05
N LEU A 299 -21.66 -16.70 8.81
CA LEU A 299 -21.61 -18.05 8.22
C LEU A 299 -20.51 -18.94 8.80
N ALA A 300 -19.42 -18.35 9.29
CA ALA A 300 -18.30 -19.11 9.83
C ALA A 300 -18.73 -19.84 11.13
N THR A 301 -18.65 -21.17 11.12
CA THR A 301 -18.97 -22.02 12.27
C THR A 301 -17.77 -22.20 13.23
N LYS A 302 -16.55 -21.97 12.74
CA LYS A 302 -15.30 -22.00 13.50
C LYS A 302 -14.35 -20.91 13.00
N GLY A 303 -13.73 -20.19 13.93
CA GLY A 303 -12.84 -19.08 13.61
C GLY A 303 -13.53 -17.91 12.93
N ASP A 304 -12.73 -16.94 12.50
CA ASP A 304 -13.18 -15.78 11.74
C ASP A 304 -12.24 -15.56 10.54
N PRO A 305 -12.75 -15.59 9.29
CA PRO A 305 -11.93 -15.44 8.09
C PRO A 305 -11.25 -14.06 7.96
N TYR A 306 -11.74 -13.06 8.68
CA TYR A 306 -11.22 -11.68 8.64
C TYR A 306 -10.47 -11.27 9.91
N LEU A 307 -10.30 -12.19 10.88
CA LEU A 307 -9.53 -11.89 12.09
C LEU A 307 -8.04 -11.85 11.78
N LEU A 308 -7.46 -10.65 11.92
CA LEU A 308 -6.03 -10.41 11.75
C LEU A 308 -5.31 -10.54 13.10
N VAL A 309 -4.24 -11.33 13.12
CA VAL A 309 -3.39 -11.51 14.30
C VAL A 309 -1.98 -11.06 13.95
N SER A 310 -1.41 -10.19 14.79
CA SER A 310 -0.03 -9.74 14.72
C SER A 310 0.64 -9.98 16.06
N GLN A 311 1.93 -10.31 16.05
CA GLN A 311 2.73 -10.52 17.25
C GLN A 311 3.86 -9.50 17.30
N MET A 312 4.14 -9.00 18.49
CA MET A 312 5.20 -8.05 18.77
C MET A 312 5.88 -8.44 20.07
N ALA A 313 7.21 -8.35 20.09
CA ALA A 313 8.00 -8.50 21.30
C ALA A 313 8.36 -7.12 21.85
N PHE A 314 8.34 -6.97 23.16
CA PHE A 314 8.72 -5.76 23.86
C PHE A 314 9.88 -6.07 24.80
N ALA A 315 10.86 -5.19 24.87
CA ALA A 315 12.06 -5.39 25.68
C ALA A 315 11.74 -5.51 27.18
N ASP A 316 10.75 -4.74 27.65
CA ASP A 316 10.28 -4.76 29.03
C ASP A 316 8.81 -4.34 29.14
N ARG A 317 8.24 -4.56 30.33
CA ARG A 317 6.83 -4.22 30.63
C ARG A 317 6.55 -2.72 30.52
N GLY A 318 7.50 -1.86 30.88
CA GLY A 318 7.32 -0.41 30.80
C GLY A 318 7.20 0.10 29.36
N VAL A 319 7.93 -0.49 28.40
CA VAL A 319 7.77 -0.18 26.97
C VAL A 319 6.41 -0.66 26.47
N LEU A 320 6.00 -1.88 26.83
CA LEU A 320 4.68 -2.43 26.50
C LEU A 320 3.55 -1.54 27.02
N ASP A 321 3.60 -1.12 28.29
CA ASP A 321 2.56 -0.28 28.89
C ASP A 321 2.46 1.09 28.19
N ARG A 322 3.59 1.70 27.82
CA ARG A 322 3.61 2.94 27.03
C ARG A 322 3.02 2.75 25.63
N TYR A 323 3.29 1.61 25.00
CA TYR A 323 2.72 1.25 23.71
C TYR A 323 1.20 1.07 23.80
N LEU A 324 0.70 0.29 24.78
CA LEU A 324 -0.74 0.09 25.00
C LEU A 324 -1.45 1.42 25.29
N ALA A 325 -0.85 2.31 26.09
CA ALA A 325 -1.37 3.65 26.32
C ALA A 325 -1.40 4.51 25.04
N ALA A 326 -0.43 4.33 24.13
CA ALA A 326 -0.46 4.98 22.83
C ALA A 326 -1.56 4.43 21.92
N VAL A 327 -1.76 3.12 21.89
CA VAL A 327 -2.86 2.48 21.16
C VAL A 327 -4.22 2.97 21.67
N GLN A 328 -4.40 3.08 22.99
CA GLN A 328 -5.64 3.64 23.56
C GLN A 328 -5.92 5.06 23.03
N ARG A 329 -4.91 5.94 22.97
CA ARG A 329 -5.08 7.28 22.38
C ARG A 329 -5.47 7.24 20.90
N VAL A 330 -5.01 6.25 20.15
CA VAL A 330 -5.41 6.04 18.75
C VAL A 330 -6.86 5.57 18.67
N VAL A 331 -7.28 4.66 19.57
CA VAL A 331 -8.70 4.24 19.69
C VAL A 331 -9.59 5.45 20.01
N ASP A 332 -9.21 6.28 20.98
CA ASP A 332 -9.96 7.48 21.38
C ASP A 332 -10.11 8.48 20.23
N ARG A 333 -9.08 8.59 19.37
CA ARG A 333 -9.03 9.55 18.27
C ARG A 333 -9.87 9.14 17.06
N HIS A 334 -10.04 7.84 16.80
CA HIS A 334 -10.55 7.34 15.53
C HIS A 334 -11.85 6.56 15.71
N ASP A 335 -12.97 7.14 15.24
CA ASP A 335 -14.32 6.59 15.30
C ASP A 335 -14.38 5.10 14.96
N ILE A 336 -13.75 4.70 13.85
CA ILE A 336 -13.76 3.32 13.37
C ILE A 336 -13.21 2.30 14.38
N LEU A 337 -12.25 2.69 15.23
CA LEU A 337 -11.68 1.80 16.24
C LEU A 337 -12.58 1.66 17.47
N ARG A 338 -13.56 2.54 17.62
CA ARG A 338 -14.56 2.53 18.69
C ARG A 338 -15.97 2.26 18.16
N THR A 339 -16.06 1.67 16.97
CA THR A 339 -17.32 1.23 16.36
C THR A 339 -17.59 -0.24 16.68
N SER A 340 -18.81 -0.56 17.09
CA SER A 340 -19.34 -1.93 17.12
C SER A 340 -20.40 -2.14 16.05
N PHE A 341 -20.77 -3.40 15.80
CA PHE A 341 -21.82 -3.78 14.85
C PHE A 341 -22.98 -4.45 15.59
N VAL A 342 -24.20 -4.04 15.28
CA VAL A 342 -25.43 -4.65 15.80
C VAL A 342 -26.28 -5.10 14.63
N TRP A 343 -26.75 -6.35 14.66
CA TRP A 343 -27.61 -6.93 13.61
C TRP A 343 -28.78 -7.73 14.17
N GLU A 344 -28.66 -8.24 15.40
CA GLU A 344 -29.69 -9.04 16.03
C GLU A 344 -30.95 -8.21 16.31
N GLY A 345 -32.09 -8.66 15.78
CA GLY A 345 -33.37 -7.97 15.97
C GLY A 345 -33.49 -6.65 15.22
N LEU A 346 -32.65 -6.40 14.22
CA LEU A 346 -32.70 -5.27 13.30
C LEU A 346 -33.03 -5.71 11.87
N PRO A 347 -33.73 -4.88 11.07
CA PRO A 347 -34.04 -5.19 9.67
C PRO A 347 -32.81 -5.10 8.77
N ARG A 348 -31.83 -4.27 9.17
CA ARG A 348 -30.50 -4.13 8.54
C ARG A 348 -29.47 -3.94 9.65
N PRO A 349 -28.24 -4.45 9.46
CA PRO A 349 -27.19 -4.24 10.44
C PRO A 349 -26.84 -2.75 10.55
N ALA A 350 -26.43 -2.34 11.74
CA ALA A 350 -26.03 -0.97 12.07
C ALA A 350 -24.60 -0.96 12.63
N GLN A 351 -23.85 0.08 12.25
CA GLN A 351 -22.64 0.51 12.93
C GLN A 351 -23.02 1.44 14.07
N VAL A 352 -22.38 1.25 15.23
CA VAL A 352 -22.63 2.05 16.43
C VAL A 352 -21.29 2.60 16.91
N VAL A 353 -21.09 3.91 16.76
CA VAL A 353 -19.84 4.57 17.16
C VAL A 353 -19.92 4.93 18.63
N TRP A 354 -19.04 4.38 19.47
CA TRP A 354 -19.02 4.65 20.91
C TRP A 354 -18.13 5.83 21.22
N ARG A 355 -18.55 6.79 22.05
CA ARG A 355 -17.71 7.92 22.50
C ARG A 355 -16.44 7.43 23.20
N HIS A 356 -16.58 6.43 24.04
CA HIS A 356 -15.50 5.83 24.81
C HIS A 356 -15.52 4.31 24.67
N ALA A 357 -14.38 3.76 24.25
CA ALA A 357 -14.14 2.33 24.17
C ALA A 357 -12.75 2.03 24.76
N SER A 358 -12.69 1.17 25.78
CA SER A 358 -11.44 0.82 26.46
C SER A 358 -10.79 -0.39 25.80
N LEU A 359 -9.49 -0.32 25.56
CA LEU A 359 -8.71 -1.40 24.98
C LEU A 359 -8.74 -2.63 25.89
N GLU A 360 -9.14 -3.78 25.34
CA GLU A 360 -9.12 -5.04 26.08
C GLU A 360 -7.70 -5.61 26.08
N VAL A 361 -7.11 -5.71 27.28
CA VAL A 361 -5.79 -6.31 27.50
C VAL A 361 -5.93 -7.46 28.48
N SER A 362 -5.59 -8.68 28.05
CA SER A 362 -5.58 -9.86 28.91
C SER A 362 -4.17 -10.42 29.05
N GLU A 363 -3.72 -10.65 30.27
CA GLU A 363 -2.43 -11.29 30.56
C GLU A 363 -2.61 -12.80 30.70
N VAL A 364 -1.74 -13.57 30.05
CA VAL A 364 -1.76 -15.04 30.11
C VAL A 364 -0.39 -15.58 30.51
N GLU A 365 -0.41 -16.65 31.30
CA GLU A 365 0.78 -17.42 31.64
C GLU A 365 1.17 -18.36 30.50
N LEU A 366 2.47 -18.50 30.28
CA LEU A 366 3.07 -19.42 29.31
C LEU A 366 3.74 -20.58 30.03
N ASP A 367 3.76 -21.72 29.37
CA ASP A 367 4.46 -22.90 29.88
C ASP A 367 5.93 -22.83 29.44
N GLY A 368 6.85 -22.62 30.40
CA GLY A 368 8.29 -22.57 30.13
C GLY A 368 8.89 -23.85 29.54
N SER A 369 8.16 -24.97 29.58
CA SER A 369 8.59 -26.24 28.99
C SER A 369 8.04 -26.50 27.57
N ALA A 370 7.08 -25.71 27.10
CA ALA A 370 6.35 -25.95 25.85
C ALA A 370 6.90 -25.18 24.62
N GLY A 371 8.16 -24.74 24.67
CA GLY A 371 8.82 -24.02 23.57
C GLY A 371 8.61 -22.50 23.60
N PRO A 372 8.98 -21.78 22.52
CA PRO A 372 8.98 -20.30 22.49
C PRO A 372 7.60 -19.69 22.78
N GLY A 373 7.56 -18.60 23.55
CA GLY A 373 6.29 -17.99 23.98
C GLY A 373 5.43 -17.50 22.82
N ALA A 374 6.06 -16.98 21.77
CA ALA A 374 5.40 -16.56 20.54
C ALA A 374 4.62 -17.69 19.85
N ALA A 375 5.18 -18.91 19.84
CA ALA A 375 4.52 -20.08 19.25
C ALA A 375 3.31 -20.52 20.10
N GLN A 376 3.47 -20.54 21.42
CA GLN A 376 2.37 -20.86 22.34
C GLN A 376 1.20 -19.88 22.19
N LEU A 377 1.48 -18.57 22.10
CA LEU A 377 0.43 -17.56 21.85
C LEU A 377 -0.22 -17.75 20.48
N LYS A 378 0.57 -18.07 19.45
CA LYS A 378 0.05 -18.29 18.09
C LYS A 378 -0.94 -19.46 18.06
N ASP A 379 -0.57 -20.57 18.69
CA ASP A 379 -1.39 -21.78 18.70
C ASP A 379 -2.62 -21.60 19.61
N ARG A 380 -2.44 -20.95 20.76
CA ARG A 380 -3.53 -20.67 21.72
C ARG A 380 -4.57 -19.71 21.16
N PHE A 381 -4.17 -18.75 20.32
CA PHE A 381 -5.07 -17.72 19.75
C PHE A 381 -5.15 -17.80 18.22
N ASP A 382 -5.15 -19.03 17.67
CA ASP A 382 -5.27 -19.26 16.24
C ASP A 382 -6.59 -18.65 15.72
N PRO A 383 -6.56 -17.72 14.74
CA PRO A 383 -7.76 -17.09 14.20
C PRO A 383 -8.71 -18.07 13.50
N ARG A 384 -8.24 -19.26 13.14
CA ARG A 384 -9.08 -20.35 12.60
C ARG A 384 -9.98 -20.98 13.67
N GLN A 385 -9.72 -20.69 14.94
CA GLN A 385 -10.48 -21.21 16.08
C GLN A 385 -11.09 -20.08 16.93
N HIS A 386 -10.54 -18.86 16.83
CA HIS A 386 -10.98 -17.71 17.59
C HIS A 386 -11.87 -16.77 16.78
N ARG A 387 -12.78 -16.11 17.50
CA ARG A 387 -13.67 -15.07 16.97
C ARG A 387 -13.63 -13.88 17.91
N ILE A 388 -13.88 -12.69 17.38
CA ILE A 388 -14.11 -11.49 18.18
C ILE A 388 -15.62 -11.20 18.22
N ASP A 389 -16.09 -10.67 19.34
CA ASP A 389 -17.47 -10.21 19.47
C ASP A 389 -17.62 -8.86 18.76
N LEU A 390 -18.28 -8.87 17.60
CA LEU A 390 -18.49 -7.67 16.80
C LEU A 390 -19.42 -6.65 17.48
N GLY A 391 -20.19 -7.07 18.50
CA GLY A 391 -21.08 -6.21 19.28
C GLY A 391 -20.36 -5.30 20.30
N ARG A 392 -19.06 -5.52 20.53
CA ARG A 392 -18.29 -4.79 21.55
C ARG A 392 -17.08 -4.07 20.96
N ALA A 393 -17.09 -2.74 21.05
CA ALA A 393 -15.94 -1.94 20.67
C ALA A 393 -14.92 -1.85 21.84
N PRO A 394 -13.61 -1.72 21.55
CA PRO A 394 -13.00 -1.73 20.23
C PRO A 394 -12.89 -3.15 19.66
N LEU A 395 -12.96 -3.29 18.33
CA LEU A 395 -12.69 -4.58 17.64
C LEU A 395 -11.19 -4.88 17.54
N LEU A 396 -10.51 -4.67 18.65
CA LEU A 396 -9.07 -4.80 18.83
C LEU A 396 -8.80 -5.29 20.25
N ARG A 397 -8.06 -6.40 20.36
CA ARG A 397 -7.71 -7.01 21.64
C ARG A 397 -6.22 -7.29 21.71
N PHE A 398 -5.63 -7.06 22.88
CA PHE A 398 -4.27 -7.47 23.19
C PHE A 398 -4.29 -8.65 24.16
N VAL A 399 -3.52 -9.67 23.80
CA VAL A 399 -3.14 -10.71 24.74
C VAL A 399 -1.64 -10.57 24.99
N ILE A 400 -1.27 -10.38 26.24
CA ILE A 400 0.12 -10.21 26.65
C ILE A 400 0.56 -11.42 27.44
N ALA A 401 1.84 -11.76 27.33
CA ALA A 401 2.43 -12.80 28.13
C ALA A 401 3.90 -12.48 28.36
N ARG A 402 4.43 -12.88 29.51
CA ARG A 402 5.85 -12.81 29.78
C ARG A 402 6.53 -14.06 29.21
N GLU A 403 7.54 -13.86 28.38
CA GLU A 403 8.34 -14.99 27.89
C GLU A 403 9.08 -15.65 29.07
N PRO A 404 8.95 -16.99 29.26
CA PRO A 404 9.67 -17.70 30.30
C PRO A 404 11.18 -17.75 30.01
N GLY A 405 11.98 -17.27 30.95
CA GLY A 405 13.45 -17.12 30.81
C GLY A 405 13.89 -15.74 31.25
#